data_AF-A0AAN8H6Y2-F1
#
_entry.id   AF-A0AAN8H6Y2-F1
#
_cell.length_a   1.000
_cell.length_b   1.000
_cell.length_c   1.000
_cell.angle_alpha   90.00
_cell.angle_beta   90.00
_cell.angle_gamma   90.00
#
_symmetry.space_group_name_H-M   'P 1'
#
loop_
_entity.id
_entity.type
_entity.pdbx_description
1 polymer ?
#
loop_
_entity_poly.entity_id
_entity_poly.type
_entity_poly.pdbx_seq_one_letter_code
_entity_poly.pdbx_strand_id
1 'polypeptide(L)'
;MSDFIYKFRKRDQCQRVAQAFTSMVVKPTVLDYIYRPLGMQMVKDIQDKAQQYQSPCSFHQSLMEELVKEDHFESFKEYLLNYDKFRVRKIQETVVAHLSESSNFVIWRQQRLGEIVGKIAAASPCELQEGHELHKALLHRPKYMLPHDSGMTEGNPDMSKDKQDLSVACSSLHSLYPDWSISHGDPNTEMPCAYWRYLWARFNENFSKEYNQEPAYISDEWKEITEEEALDSLKEAFFHGQC
;
A
#
# COMPACT_ATOMS: atom_id res chain seq x y z
N MET A 1 -29.61 48.43 -9.93
CA MET A 1 -29.82 47.00 -10.25
C MET A 1 -28.58 46.32 -10.81
N SER A 2 -28.00 46.81 -11.92
CA SER A 2 -26.80 46.23 -12.58
C SER A 2 -25.58 46.07 -11.65
N ASP A 3 -25.21 47.11 -10.91
CA ASP A 3 -24.06 47.08 -9.98
C ASP A 3 -24.21 46.02 -8.86
N PHE A 4 -25.43 45.81 -8.35
CA PHE A 4 -25.72 44.76 -7.37
C PHE A 4 -25.52 43.36 -7.97
N ILE A 5 -26.07 43.11 -9.17
CA ILE A 5 -25.93 41.83 -9.87
C ILE A 5 -24.45 41.54 -10.21
N TYR A 6 -23.70 42.56 -10.61
CA TYR A 6 -22.26 42.45 -10.85
C TYR A 6 -21.49 42.11 -9.57
N LYS A 7 -21.71 42.84 -8.48
CA LYS A 7 -21.06 42.58 -7.17
C LYS A 7 -21.41 41.18 -6.63
N PHE A 8 -22.67 40.75 -6.76
CA PHE A 8 -23.12 39.41 -6.36
C PHE A 8 -22.42 38.32 -7.16
N ARG A 9 -22.45 38.39 -8.51
CA ARG A 9 -21.78 37.42 -9.39
C ARG A 9 -20.26 37.39 -9.18
N LYS A 10 -19.63 38.55 -8.94
CA LYS A 10 -18.20 38.62 -8.63
C LYS A 10 -17.86 37.93 -7.31
N ARG A 11 -18.66 38.14 -6.25
CA ARG A 11 -18.48 37.48 -4.94
C ARG A 11 -18.65 35.95 -5.05
N ASP A 12 -19.70 35.50 -5.74
CA ASP A 12 -19.99 34.09 -6.03
C ASP A 12 -18.87 33.42 -6.85
N GLN A 13 -18.35 34.11 -7.88
CA GLN A 13 -17.19 33.63 -8.65
C GLN A 13 -15.92 33.55 -7.79
N CYS A 14 -15.61 34.59 -7.00
CA CYS A 14 -14.48 34.56 -6.07
C CYS A 14 -14.59 33.41 -5.06
N GLN A 15 -15.79 33.16 -4.53
CA GLN A 15 -16.04 32.05 -3.61
C GLN A 15 -15.81 30.68 -4.27
N ARG A 16 -16.33 30.44 -5.49
CA ARG A 16 -16.06 29.19 -6.22
C ARG A 16 -14.58 28.99 -6.53
N VAL A 17 -13.88 30.04 -6.97
CA VAL A 17 -12.43 29.97 -7.26
C VAL A 17 -11.62 29.71 -5.98
N ALA A 18 -11.97 30.35 -4.86
CA ALA A 18 -11.34 30.09 -3.57
C ALA A 18 -11.57 28.65 -3.11
N GLN A 19 -12.81 28.14 -3.19
CA GLN A 19 -13.14 26.75 -2.85
C GLN A 19 -12.37 25.74 -3.72
N ALA A 20 -12.28 25.97 -5.03
CA ALA A 20 -11.52 25.14 -5.95
C ALA A 20 -10.01 25.16 -5.60
N PHE A 21 -9.44 26.34 -5.36
CA PHE A 21 -8.04 26.49 -4.94
C PHE A 21 -7.75 25.82 -3.59
N THR A 22 -8.63 25.98 -2.59
CA THR A 22 -8.51 25.31 -1.29
C THR A 22 -8.58 23.79 -1.45
N SER A 23 -9.47 23.27 -2.30
CA SER A 23 -9.62 21.82 -2.52
C SER A 23 -8.44 21.22 -3.29
N MET A 24 -8.01 21.86 -4.39
CA MET A 24 -7.01 21.33 -5.32
C MET A 24 -5.56 21.63 -4.92
N VAL A 25 -5.32 22.69 -4.14
CA VAL A 25 -3.96 23.14 -3.77
C VAL A 25 -3.78 23.09 -2.26
N VAL A 26 -4.55 23.89 -1.49
CA VAL A 26 -4.27 24.06 -0.06
C VAL A 26 -4.44 22.74 0.72
N LYS A 27 -5.54 22.02 0.52
CA LYS A 27 -5.82 20.75 1.20
C LYS A 27 -4.72 19.70 0.94
N PRO A 28 -4.36 19.33 -0.30
CA PRO A 28 -3.28 18.37 -0.53
C PRO A 28 -1.91 18.88 -0.04
N THR A 29 -1.59 20.18 -0.16
CA THR A 29 -0.33 20.73 0.38
C THR A 29 -0.26 20.64 1.91
N VAL A 30 -1.35 20.94 2.63
CA VAL A 30 -1.42 20.81 4.09
C VAL A 30 -1.32 19.34 4.52
N LEU A 31 -2.01 18.44 3.81
CA LEU A 31 -1.90 17.01 4.06
C LEU A 31 -0.47 16.51 3.83
N ASP A 32 0.18 16.88 2.73
CA ASP A 32 1.57 16.50 2.45
C ASP A 32 2.55 17.05 3.50
N TYR A 33 2.42 18.33 3.89
CA TYR A 33 3.25 18.96 4.92
C TYR A 33 3.18 18.24 6.28
N ILE A 34 2.01 17.75 6.66
CA ILE A 34 1.81 17.00 7.91
C ILE A 34 2.23 15.55 7.75
N TYR A 35 1.69 14.84 6.76
CA TYR A 35 1.74 13.38 6.69
C TYR A 35 2.98 12.82 5.98
N ARG A 36 3.64 13.54 5.06
CA ARG A 36 4.90 13.06 4.45
C ARG A 36 6.01 12.92 5.49
N PRO A 37 6.37 13.96 6.28
CA PRO A 37 7.39 13.80 7.32
C PRO A 37 6.94 12.90 8.48
N LEU A 38 5.63 12.75 8.75
CA LEU A 38 5.12 11.75 9.69
C LEU A 38 5.41 10.33 9.21
N GLY A 39 5.09 10.03 7.94
CA GLY A 39 5.32 8.73 7.33
C GLY A 39 6.80 8.35 7.27
N MET A 40 7.69 9.30 6.96
CA MET A 40 9.14 9.08 7.02
C MET A 40 9.62 8.71 8.43
N GLN A 41 9.10 9.38 9.47
CA GLN A 41 9.43 9.05 10.85
C GLN A 41 8.89 7.67 11.25
N MET A 42 7.64 7.35 10.90
CA MET A 42 7.04 6.03 11.19
C MET A 42 7.79 4.89 10.52
N VAL A 43 8.20 5.03 9.25
CA VAL A 43 9.01 4.03 8.55
C VAL A 43 10.32 3.80 9.29
N LYS A 44 11.01 4.89 9.69
CA LYS A 44 12.24 4.78 10.47
C LYS A 44 12.00 4.10 11.83
N ASP A 45 10.99 4.51 12.59
CA ASP A 45 10.72 3.97 13.93
C ASP A 45 10.35 2.46 13.89
N ILE A 46 9.75 1.99 12.80
CA ILE A 46 9.46 0.57 12.56
C ILE A 46 10.74 -0.18 12.16
N GLN A 47 11.54 0.37 11.27
CA GLN A 47 12.83 -0.20 10.85
C GLN A 47 13.83 -0.31 12.00
N ASP A 48 13.93 0.73 12.85
CA ASP A 48 14.80 0.78 14.02
C ASP A 48 14.35 -0.22 15.11
N LYS A 49 13.05 -0.55 15.21
CA LYS A 49 12.51 -1.56 16.15
C LYS A 49 12.61 -3.01 15.65
N ALA A 50 12.48 -3.25 14.34
CA ALA A 50 12.29 -4.60 13.80
C ALA A 50 13.08 -4.84 12.51
N GLN A 51 14.10 -5.69 12.60
CA GLN A 51 15.06 -5.99 11.51
C GLN A 51 14.39 -6.51 10.23
N GLN A 52 13.25 -7.19 10.32
CA GLN A 52 12.50 -7.67 9.14
C GLN A 52 12.12 -6.55 8.17
N TYR A 53 11.96 -5.30 8.62
CA TYR A 53 11.60 -4.16 7.75
C TYR A 53 12.81 -3.46 7.10
N GLN A 54 14.04 -3.94 7.33
CA GLN A 54 15.26 -3.36 6.78
C GLN A 54 15.47 -3.70 5.29
N SER A 55 14.92 -4.82 4.80
CA SER A 55 14.99 -5.19 3.38
C SER A 55 13.73 -5.96 2.93
N PRO A 56 13.37 -5.95 1.63
CA PRO A 56 12.29 -6.77 1.09
C PRO A 56 12.50 -8.27 1.36
N CYS A 57 13.74 -8.74 1.35
CA CYS A 57 14.12 -10.13 1.59
C CYS A 57 13.88 -10.54 3.04
N SER A 58 14.40 -9.75 3.99
CA SER A 58 14.17 -9.97 5.42
C SER A 58 12.68 -9.93 5.78
N PHE A 59 11.91 -9.06 5.11
CA PHE A 59 10.47 -9.00 5.29
C PHE A 59 9.79 -10.26 4.74
N HIS A 60 10.14 -10.69 3.53
CA HIS A 60 9.58 -11.89 2.92
C HIS A 60 9.88 -13.15 3.73
N GLN A 61 11.11 -13.33 4.19
CA GLN A 61 11.50 -14.39 5.12
C GLN A 61 10.64 -14.35 6.38
N SER A 62 10.45 -13.17 7.01
CA SER A 62 9.65 -13.06 8.23
C SER A 62 8.18 -13.49 8.03
N LEU A 63 7.58 -13.19 6.87
CA LEU A 63 6.24 -13.68 6.53
C LEU A 63 6.21 -15.19 6.35
N MET A 64 7.25 -15.77 5.76
CA MET A 64 7.35 -17.22 5.56
C MET A 64 7.55 -17.97 6.88
N GLU A 65 8.37 -17.43 7.79
CA GLU A 65 8.49 -17.94 9.16
C GLU A 65 7.18 -17.82 9.96
N GLU A 66 6.46 -16.71 9.81
CA GLU A 66 5.19 -16.46 10.47
C GLU A 66 4.10 -17.44 10.01
N LEU A 67 4.03 -17.77 8.72
CA LEU A 67 3.08 -18.75 8.18
C LEU A 67 3.24 -20.16 8.76
N VAL A 68 4.47 -20.57 9.03
CA VAL A 68 4.75 -21.86 9.70
C VAL A 68 4.29 -21.78 11.16
N LYS A 69 4.67 -20.72 11.89
CA LYS A 69 4.34 -20.53 13.32
C LYS A 69 2.84 -20.29 13.59
N GLU A 70 2.11 -19.69 12.64
CA GLU A 70 0.65 -19.51 12.73
C GLU A 70 -0.13 -20.83 12.54
N ASP A 71 0.43 -21.79 11.81
CA ASP A 71 -0.19 -23.08 11.43
C ASP A 71 -1.65 -22.94 10.92
N HIS A 72 -1.94 -21.82 10.25
CA HIS A 72 -3.32 -21.45 9.91
C HIS A 72 -3.56 -21.45 8.39
N PHE A 73 -4.39 -22.38 7.94
CA PHE A 73 -4.68 -22.60 6.52
C PHE A 73 -5.13 -21.33 5.76
N GLU A 74 -6.02 -20.52 6.36
CA GLU A 74 -6.50 -19.29 5.70
C GLU A 74 -5.38 -18.26 5.50
N SER A 75 -4.39 -18.21 6.40
CA SER A 75 -3.23 -17.33 6.25
C SER A 75 -2.37 -17.80 5.08
N PHE A 76 -2.12 -19.11 4.97
CA PHE A 76 -1.37 -19.69 3.86
C PHE A 76 -2.10 -19.55 2.52
N LYS A 77 -3.42 -19.77 2.50
CA LYS A 77 -4.28 -19.57 1.32
C LYS A 77 -4.32 -18.10 0.88
N GLU A 78 -4.43 -17.15 1.81
CA GLU A 78 -4.37 -15.71 1.47
C GLU A 78 -2.98 -15.32 0.94
N TYR A 79 -1.90 -15.82 1.55
CA TYR A 79 -0.53 -15.58 1.08
C TYR A 79 -0.32 -16.08 -0.36
N LEU A 80 -0.76 -17.31 -0.69
CA LEU A 80 -0.59 -17.88 -2.03
C LEU A 80 -1.45 -17.17 -3.10
N LEU A 81 -2.71 -16.88 -2.78
CA LEU A 81 -3.68 -16.37 -3.78
C LEU A 81 -3.74 -14.85 -3.87
N ASN A 82 -3.37 -14.14 -2.79
CA ASN A 82 -3.55 -12.70 -2.63
C ASN A 82 -2.35 -12.06 -1.92
N TYR A 83 -1.12 -12.45 -2.29
CA TYR A 83 0.14 -12.04 -1.65
C TYR A 83 0.24 -10.53 -1.36
N ASP A 84 -0.15 -9.65 -2.30
CA ASP A 84 -0.15 -8.19 -2.07
C ASP A 84 -1.07 -7.76 -0.94
N LYS A 85 -2.28 -8.33 -0.87
CA LYS A 85 -3.26 -8.07 0.19
C LYS A 85 -2.75 -8.60 1.54
N PHE A 86 -2.18 -9.81 1.56
CA PHE A 86 -1.56 -10.40 2.74
C PHE A 86 -0.43 -9.51 3.29
N ARG A 87 0.51 -9.11 2.42
CA ARG A 87 1.62 -8.20 2.74
C ARG A 87 1.15 -6.86 3.27
N VAL A 88 0.21 -6.20 2.58
CA VAL A 88 -0.32 -4.89 3.00
C VAL A 88 -1.03 -5.01 4.34
N ARG A 89 -1.80 -6.07 4.57
CA ARG A 89 -2.46 -6.36 5.85
C ARG A 89 -1.44 -6.51 6.99
N LYS A 90 -0.41 -7.34 6.82
CA LYS A 90 0.66 -7.55 7.83
C LYS A 90 1.44 -6.26 8.17
N ILE A 91 1.73 -5.43 7.16
CA ILE A 91 2.33 -4.11 7.36
C ILE A 91 1.36 -3.19 8.13
N GLN A 92 0.08 -3.17 7.78
CA GLN A 92 -0.94 -2.35 8.47
C GLN A 92 -1.13 -2.78 9.93
N GLU A 93 -1.21 -4.07 10.21
CA GLU A 93 -1.29 -4.63 11.56
C GLU A 93 -0.10 -4.17 12.42
N THR A 94 1.12 -4.27 11.87
CA THR A 94 2.35 -3.81 12.54
C THR A 94 2.36 -2.29 12.78
N VAL A 95 1.99 -1.50 11.77
CA VAL A 95 1.90 -0.03 11.88
C VAL A 95 0.89 0.38 12.95
N VAL A 96 -0.30 -0.25 12.97
CA VAL A 96 -1.35 0.05 13.95
C VAL A 96 -0.94 -0.33 15.37
N ALA A 97 -0.29 -1.48 15.55
CA ALA A 97 0.27 -1.86 16.85
C ALA A 97 1.30 -0.82 17.35
N HIS A 98 2.28 -0.48 16.50
CA HIS A 98 3.30 0.53 16.83
C HIS A 98 2.70 1.90 17.15
N LEU A 99 1.71 2.36 16.39
CA LEU A 99 1.03 3.64 16.62
C LEU A 99 0.22 3.64 17.93
N SER A 100 -0.32 2.49 18.34
CA SER A 100 -1.11 2.34 19.56
C SER A 100 -0.25 2.47 20.83
N GLU A 101 1.03 2.12 20.75
CA GLU A 101 2.01 2.28 21.85
C GLU A 101 2.54 3.72 21.97
N SER A 102 2.53 4.50 20.89
CA SER A 102 3.32 5.75 20.77
C SER A 102 2.46 7.00 20.78
N SER A 103 2.35 7.64 21.94
CA SER A 103 1.70 8.96 22.10
C SER A 103 2.42 10.10 21.36
N ASN A 104 3.70 9.91 21.00
CA ASN A 104 4.54 10.90 20.33
C ASN A 104 3.97 11.37 18.99
N PHE A 105 3.35 10.47 18.21
CA PHE A 105 2.80 10.81 16.89
C PHE A 105 1.62 11.78 16.99
N VAL A 106 0.81 11.71 18.06
CA VAL A 106 -0.31 12.63 18.29
C VAL A 106 0.20 14.03 18.59
N ILE A 107 1.20 14.15 19.47
CA ILE A 107 1.84 15.41 19.84
C ILE A 107 2.48 16.06 18.61
N TRP A 108 3.27 15.29 17.86
CA TRP A 108 4.00 15.78 16.69
C TRP A 108 3.05 16.21 15.56
N ARG A 109 1.97 15.44 15.30
CA ARG A 109 0.92 15.83 14.34
C ARG A 109 0.27 17.15 14.73
N GLN A 110 -0.02 17.34 16.02
CA GLN A 110 -0.62 18.58 16.53
C GLN A 110 0.34 19.78 16.41
N GLN A 111 1.64 19.58 16.65
CA GLN A 111 2.66 20.61 16.40
C GLN A 111 2.70 21.02 14.93
N ARG A 112 2.78 20.06 13.99
CA ARG A 112 2.79 20.34 12.55
C ARG A 112 1.54 21.07 12.08
N LEU A 113 0.37 20.71 12.64
CA LEU A 113 -0.88 21.40 12.36
C LEU A 113 -0.83 22.87 12.83
N GLY A 114 -0.28 23.15 14.01
CA GLY A 114 -0.05 24.51 14.49
C GLY A 114 0.90 25.31 13.58
N GLU A 115 2.02 24.72 13.17
CA GLU A 115 3.00 25.35 12.25
C GLU A 115 2.35 25.77 10.92
N ILE A 116 1.59 24.88 10.28
CA ILE A 116 1.01 25.16 8.95
C ILE A 116 -0.17 26.13 9.03
N VAL A 117 -0.98 26.06 10.10
CA VAL A 117 -2.04 27.06 10.36
C VAL A 117 -1.43 28.45 10.59
N GLY A 118 -0.33 28.55 11.35
CA GLY A 118 0.40 29.81 11.53
C GLY A 118 0.94 30.39 10.22
N LYS A 119 1.51 29.55 9.35
CA LYS A 119 1.98 29.95 8.01
C LYS A 119 0.84 30.45 7.11
N ILE A 120 -0.32 29.78 7.13
CA ILE A 120 -1.49 30.18 6.35
C ILE A 120 -2.09 31.49 6.87
N ALA A 121 -2.17 31.66 8.20
CA ALA A 121 -2.65 32.89 8.83
C ALA A 121 -1.75 34.08 8.47
N ALA A 122 -0.43 33.94 8.56
CA ALA A 122 0.53 34.98 8.19
C ALA A 122 0.51 35.35 6.68
N ALA A 123 0.10 34.41 5.81
CA ALA A 123 -0.05 34.64 4.38
C ALA A 123 -1.42 35.20 3.96
N SER A 124 -2.39 35.23 4.89
CA SER A 124 -3.74 35.73 4.63
C SER A 124 -3.82 37.23 4.90
N PRO A 125 -4.29 38.08 3.95
CA PRO A 125 -4.50 39.49 4.22
C PRO A 125 -5.50 39.72 5.35
N CYS A 126 -5.27 40.72 6.21
CA CYS A 126 -6.23 41.12 7.23
C CYS A 126 -7.57 41.56 6.58
N GLU A 127 -8.67 40.89 6.93
CA GLU A 127 -10.03 41.32 6.53
C GLU A 127 -10.69 42.27 7.55
N LEU A 128 -9.98 42.65 8.62
CA LEU A 128 -10.49 43.58 9.63
C LEU A 128 -10.11 45.02 9.30
N GLN A 129 -11.12 45.82 8.94
CA GLN A 129 -11.09 47.29 9.00
C GLN A 129 -10.67 47.72 10.43
N GLU A 130 -9.87 48.77 10.66
CA GLU A 130 -9.62 49.97 9.83
C GLU A 130 -8.11 50.36 9.77
N GLY A 131 -7.74 51.22 8.82
CA GLY A 131 -6.58 52.11 8.97
C GLY A 131 -5.24 51.73 8.29
N HIS A 132 -5.22 51.35 7.01
CA HIS A 132 -3.98 51.41 6.21
C HIS A 132 -4.27 51.72 4.72
N GLU A 133 -3.67 52.80 4.19
CA GLU A 133 -4.10 53.43 2.93
C GLU A 133 -3.64 52.75 1.63
N LEU A 134 -2.67 51.81 1.67
CA LEU A 134 -2.20 51.11 0.46
C LEU A 134 -2.09 49.59 0.64
N HIS A 135 -3.22 48.92 0.48
CA HIS A 135 -3.27 47.48 0.21
C HIS A 135 -3.04 47.19 -1.28
N LYS A 136 -1.81 46.80 -1.65
CA LYS A 136 -1.50 46.26 -2.99
C LYS A 136 -0.93 44.85 -2.90
N ALA A 137 -1.82 43.86 -2.93
CA ALA A 137 -1.44 42.49 -3.29
C ALA A 137 -1.23 42.41 -4.81
N LEU A 138 0.00 42.64 -5.27
CA LEU A 138 0.40 42.44 -6.69
C LEU A 138 0.57 40.94 -6.99
N LEU A 139 -0.54 40.21 -6.96
CA LEU A 139 -0.59 38.81 -7.41
C LEU A 139 -0.46 38.76 -8.95
N HIS A 140 0.76 38.69 -9.43
CA HIS A 140 1.02 38.27 -10.82
C HIS A 140 0.64 36.81 -11.01
N ARG A 141 0.02 36.50 -12.16
CA ARG A 141 -0.29 35.11 -12.57
C ARG A 141 0.99 34.27 -12.59
N PRO A 142 1.07 33.14 -11.85
CA PRO A 142 2.19 32.21 -11.96
C PRO A 142 2.32 31.70 -13.40
N LYS A 143 3.55 31.75 -13.94
CA LYS A 143 3.84 31.62 -15.38
C LYS A 143 3.58 30.22 -15.97
N TYR A 144 3.11 29.27 -15.17
CA TYR A 144 3.01 27.84 -15.50
C TYR A 144 1.62 27.21 -15.28
N MET A 145 0.57 28.00 -15.04
CA MET A 145 -0.80 27.47 -15.06
C MET A 145 -1.41 27.50 -16.47
N LEU A 146 -1.44 26.30 -17.07
CA LEU A 146 -2.09 26.01 -18.36
C LEU A 146 -3.61 26.33 -18.33
N PRO A 147 -4.24 26.55 -19.49
CA PRO A 147 -5.69 26.73 -19.59
C PRO A 147 -6.44 25.48 -19.15
N HIS A 148 -7.63 25.68 -18.57
CA HIS A 148 -8.57 24.61 -18.26
C HIS A 148 -9.49 24.43 -19.47
N ASP A 149 -9.33 23.34 -20.22
CA ASP A 149 -10.22 23.01 -21.33
C ASP A 149 -11.30 22.02 -20.88
N SER A 150 -12.54 22.27 -21.30
CA SER A 150 -13.72 21.53 -20.83
C SER A 150 -14.33 20.75 -21.98
N GLY A 151 -14.18 19.43 -21.97
CA GLY A 151 -14.75 18.53 -22.98
C GLY A 151 -15.31 17.26 -22.34
N MET A 152 -16.63 17.21 -22.17
CA MET A 152 -17.36 15.98 -21.88
C MET A 152 -17.88 15.40 -23.20
N THR A 153 -17.67 14.11 -23.42
CA THR A 153 -18.49 13.31 -24.35
C THR A 153 -18.61 11.89 -23.81
N GLU A 154 -19.83 11.35 -23.87
CA GLU A 154 -20.21 10.04 -23.33
C GLU A 154 -19.76 8.88 -24.24
N GLY A 155 -19.67 7.66 -23.70
CA GLY A 155 -19.40 6.44 -24.47
C GLY A 155 -19.29 5.15 -23.65
N ASN A 156 -20.44 4.52 -23.39
CA ASN A 156 -20.64 3.09 -23.04
C ASN A 156 -21.92 2.65 -23.81
N PRO A 157 -22.17 1.37 -24.18
CA PRO A 157 -21.82 0.11 -23.50
C PRO A 157 -20.94 -0.81 -24.40
N ASP A 158 -20.83 -2.15 -24.34
CA ASP A 158 -21.62 -3.22 -23.69
C ASP A 158 -20.82 -4.52 -23.39
N MET A 159 -21.51 -5.62 -23.11
CA MET A 159 -21.05 -6.82 -22.38
C MET A 159 -20.76 -8.08 -23.22
N SER A 160 -19.91 -8.96 -22.64
CA SER A 160 -19.89 -10.44 -22.75
C SER A 160 -19.38 -11.04 -24.08
N LYS A 161 -18.83 -12.28 -24.15
CA LYS A 161 -18.64 -13.40 -23.21
C LYS A 161 -17.13 -13.83 -23.28
N ASP A 162 -16.60 -14.82 -22.55
CA ASP A 162 -16.84 -16.24 -22.75
C ASP A 162 -16.52 -17.13 -21.54
N LYS A 163 -17.35 -18.16 -21.36
CA LYS A 163 -17.01 -19.36 -20.61
C LYS A 163 -16.43 -20.38 -21.59
N GLN A 164 -15.14 -20.28 -21.87
CA GLN A 164 -14.38 -21.37 -22.47
C GLN A 164 -12.93 -21.33 -21.97
N ASP A 165 -12.34 -22.51 -21.92
CA ASP A 165 -10.90 -22.75 -21.76
C ASP A 165 -10.26 -22.73 -20.35
N LEU A 166 -10.75 -23.63 -19.49
CA LEU A 166 -9.98 -24.14 -18.35
C LEU A 166 -8.82 -25.09 -18.74
N SER A 167 -8.54 -25.31 -20.04
CA SER A 167 -7.46 -26.20 -20.50
C SER A 167 -6.16 -25.47 -20.85
N VAL A 168 -6.24 -24.20 -21.27
CA VAL A 168 -5.09 -23.33 -21.60
C VAL A 168 -4.53 -22.57 -20.39
N ALA A 169 -5.20 -22.61 -19.25
CA ALA A 169 -4.79 -21.89 -18.03
C ALA A 169 -3.39 -22.29 -17.50
N CYS A 170 -2.96 -23.53 -17.69
CA CYS A 170 -1.73 -24.05 -17.09
C CYS A 170 -0.44 -23.57 -17.80
N SER A 171 -0.45 -23.46 -19.13
CA SER A 171 0.66 -22.88 -19.90
C SER A 171 0.75 -21.35 -19.81
N SER A 172 -0.33 -20.71 -19.35
CA SER A 172 -0.44 -19.24 -19.23
C SER A 172 0.21 -18.68 -17.96
N LEU A 173 0.49 -19.51 -16.94
CA LEU A 173 1.09 -19.02 -15.69
C LEU A 173 2.46 -18.36 -15.90
N HIS A 174 3.27 -18.90 -16.82
CA HIS A 174 4.59 -18.37 -17.15
C HIS A 174 4.54 -17.04 -17.95
N SER A 175 3.39 -16.68 -18.53
CA SER A 175 3.20 -15.36 -19.16
C SER A 175 2.59 -14.31 -18.21
N LEU A 176 1.91 -14.74 -17.15
CA LEU A 176 1.41 -13.88 -16.08
C LEU A 176 2.50 -13.54 -15.05
N TYR A 177 3.42 -14.48 -14.82
CA TYR A 177 4.57 -14.32 -13.92
C TYR A 177 5.84 -14.73 -14.67
N PRO A 178 6.43 -13.86 -15.51
CA PRO A 178 7.64 -14.19 -16.27
C PRO A 178 8.86 -14.50 -15.39
N ASP A 179 8.87 -14.00 -14.15
CA ASP A 179 9.89 -14.30 -13.14
C ASP A 179 9.66 -15.66 -12.44
N TRP A 180 8.49 -16.30 -12.64
CA TRP A 180 8.20 -17.63 -12.13
C TRP A 180 8.80 -18.70 -13.05
N SER A 181 10.07 -19.01 -12.87
CA SER A 181 10.67 -20.21 -13.45
C SER A 181 10.33 -21.44 -12.61
N ILE A 182 9.50 -22.34 -13.13
CA ILE A 182 9.49 -23.73 -12.64
C ILE A 182 10.74 -24.40 -13.20
N SER A 183 11.87 -24.17 -12.53
CA SER A 183 13.09 -24.93 -12.76
C SER A 183 12.77 -26.39 -12.44
N HIS A 184 12.68 -27.24 -13.47
CA HIS A 184 12.81 -28.68 -13.29
C HIS A 184 14.21 -28.91 -12.70
N GLY A 185 14.27 -29.10 -11.39
CA GLY A 185 15.49 -28.91 -10.62
C GLY A 185 16.65 -29.74 -11.14
N ASP A 186 17.82 -29.11 -11.26
CA ASP A 186 19.07 -29.84 -11.07
C ASP A 186 19.01 -30.45 -9.66
N PRO A 187 19.18 -31.77 -9.49
CA PRO A 187 19.11 -32.42 -8.18
C PRO A 187 20.14 -31.91 -7.16
N ASN A 188 21.14 -31.13 -7.58
CA ASN A 188 22.08 -30.44 -6.69
C ASN A 188 21.67 -29.00 -6.29
N THR A 189 20.53 -28.48 -6.75
CA THR A 189 20.06 -27.14 -6.32
C THR A 189 19.12 -27.25 -5.13
N GLU A 190 19.64 -26.99 -3.93
CA GLU A 190 18.87 -26.83 -2.70
C GLU A 190 18.05 -25.52 -2.73
N MET A 191 16.97 -25.55 -3.50
CA MET A 191 15.74 -24.80 -3.22
C MET A 191 15.32 -25.09 -1.76
N PRO A 192 14.66 -24.16 -1.01
CA PRO A 192 14.13 -24.41 0.34
C PRO A 192 13.00 -25.46 0.32
N CYS A 193 13.39 -26.71 0.10
CA CYS A 193 12.48 -27.77 -0.29
C CYS A 193 11.77 -28.31 0.94
N ALA A 194 12.45 -28.42 2.08
CA ALA A 194 11.83 -28.84 3.33
C ALA A 194 10.72 -27.87 3.76
N TYR A 195 10.93 -26.55 3.70
CA TYR A 195 9.90 -25.53 3.97
C TYR A 195 8.60 -25.76 3.18
N TRP A 196 8.71 -25.88 1.85
CA TRP A 196 7.52 -26.09 1.01
C TRP A 196 6.91 -27.47 1.20
N ARG A 197 7.72 -28.53 1.29
CA ARG A 197 7.25 -29.89 1.54
C ARG A 197 6.47 -29.99 2.86
N TYR A 198 6.95 -29.34 3.91
CA TYR A 198 6.28 -29.22 5.20
C TYR A 198 4.89 -28.58 5.05
N LEU A 199 4.79 -27.38 4.45
CA LEU A 199 3.51 -26.69 4.29
C LEU A 199 2.53 -27.45 3.38
N TRP A 200 3.01 -28.08 2.32
CA TRP A 200 2.18 -28.92 1.47
C TRP A 200 1.68 -30.16 2.21
N ALA A 201 2.54 -30.85 2.98
CA ALA A 201 2.12 -31.97 3.82
C ALA A 201 1.09 -31.54 4.88
N ARG A 202 1.32 -30.40 5.53
CA ARG A 202 0.47 -29.83 6.59
C ARG A 202 -0.94 -29.48 6.08
N PHE A 203 -1.04 -28.82 4.92
CA PHE A 203 -2.30 -28.25 4.43
C PHE A 203 -2.96 -29.01 3.26
N ASN A 204 -2.41 -30.16 2.84
CA ASN A 204 -2.97 -30.99 1.76
C ASN A 204 -4.47 -31.30 1.93
N GLU A 205 -4.86 -31.73 3.13
CA GLU A 205 -6.26 -32.00 3.47
C GLU A 205 -7.14 -30.75 3.44
N ASN A 206 -6.60 -29.58 3.80
CA ASN A 206 -7.34 -28.33 3.79
C ASN A 206 -7.60 -27.85 2.35
N PHE A 207 -6.59 -27.93 1.47
CA PHE A 207 -6.75 -27.58 0.05
C PHE A 207 -7.71 -28.51 -0.68
N SER A 208 -7.63 -29.82 -0.43
CA SER A 208 -8.56 -30.79 -1.03
C SER A 208 -10.01 -30.53 -0.60
N LYS A 209 -10.26 -30.22 0.68
CA LYS A 209 -11.58 -29.82 1.20
C LYS A 209 -12.07 -28.50 0.58
N GLU A 210 -11.23 -27.45 0.56
CA GLU A 210 -11.55 -26.13 -0.01
C GLU A 210 -11.98 -26.22 -1.48
N TYR A 211 -11.26 -27.02 -2.29
CA TYR A 211 -11.49 -27.13 -3.73
C TYR A 211 -12.34 -28.36 -4.13
N ASN A 212 -12.91 -29.08 -3.17
CA ASN A 212 -13.71 -30.29 -3.38
C ASN A 212 -13.00 -31.35 -4.25
N GLN A 213 -11.70 -31.56 -3.98
CA GLN A 213 -10.85 -32.55 -4.62
C GLN A 213 -10.47 -33.68 -3.65
N GLU A 214 -9.83 -34.73 -4.14
CA GLU A 214 -9.12 -35.68 -3.28
C GLU A 214 -7.77 -35.08 -2.83
N PRO A 215 -7.24 -35.44 -1.64
CA PRO A 215 -5.90 -35.04 -1.21
C PRO A 215 -4.84 -35.50 -2.21
N ALA A 216 -3.84 -34.67 -2.48
CA ALA A 216 -2.69 -35.07 -3.28
C ALA A 216 -1.89 -36.17 -2.57
N TYR A 217 -1.20 -37.02 -3.34
CA TYR A 217 -0.27 -37.97 -2.77
C TYR A 217 0.96 -37.24 -2.21
N ILE A 218 1.13 -37.30 -0.89
CA ILE A 218 2.28 -36.78 -0.16
C ILE A 218 3.06 -37.97 0.39
N SER A 219 4.36 -38.08 0.06
CA SER A 219 5.22 -39.14 0.58
C SER A 219 5.40 -39.01 2.09
N ASP A 220 5.62 -40.14 2.76
CA ASP A 220 5.78 -40.14 4.22
C ASP A 220 7.00 -39.31 4.66
N GLU A 221 8.07 -39.30 3.86
CA GLU A 221 9.23 -38.41 4.03
C GLU A 221 8.87 -36.93 4.22
N TRP A 222 7.80 -36.42 3.59
CA TRP A 222 7.39 -35.02 3.74
C TRP A 222 6.59 -34.77 5.02
N LYS A 223 5.99 -35.82 5.60
CA LYS A 223 5.19 -35.77 6.84
C LYS A 223 6.08 -35.84 8.08
N GLU A 224 7.25 -36.45 7.95
CA GLU A 224 8.28 -36.52 9.01
C GLU A 224 9.09 -35.22 9.14
N ILE A 225 9.02 -34.30 8.17
CA ILE A 225 9.74 -33.01 8.22
C ILE A 225 9.23 -32.19 9.42
N THR A 226 10.15 -31.71 10.26
CA THR A 226 9.78 -30.91 11.44
C THR A 226 9.64 -29.42 11.10
N GLU A 227 9.01 -28.67 12.02
CA GLU A 227 8.94 -27.20 11.92
C GLU A 227 10.35 -26.58 11.92
N GLU A 228 11.26 -27.10 12.74
CA GLU A 228 12.64 -26.65 12.81
C GLU A 228 13.38 -26.88 11.48
N GLU A 229 13.27 -28.06 10.88
CA GLU A 229 13.87 -28.37 9.57
C GLU A 229 13.30 -27.48 8.45
N ALA A 230 11.99 -27.21 8.48
CA ALA A 230 11.35 -26.27 7.57
C ALA A 230 11.92 -24.84 7.73
N LEU A 231 12.01 -24.34 8.96
CA LEU A 231 12.52 -22.99 9.27
C LEU A 231 14.02 -22.84 9.03
N ASP A 232 14.83 -23.89 9.23
CA ASP A 232 16.27 -23.84 8.94
C ASP A 232 16.53 -23.89 7.43
N SER A 233 15.81 -24.73 6.67
CA SER A 233 15.91 -24.71 5.20
C SER A 233 15.50 -23.37 4.58
N LEU A 234 14.57 -22.66 5.23
CA LEU A 234 14.19 -21.30 4.84
C LEU A 234 15.34 -20.31 5.06
N LYS A 235 16.00 -20.34 6.23
CA LYS A 235 17.13 -19.44 6.54
C LYS A 235 18.28 -19.61 5.55
N GLU A 236 18.66 -20.85 5.24
CA GLU A 236 19.75 -21.14 4.30
C GLU A 236 19.45 -20.59 2.90
N ALA A 237 18.22 -20.73 2.40
CA ALA A 237 17.83 -20.19 1.09
C ALA A 237 17.93 -18.66 1.00
N PHE A 238 17.50 -17.95 2.05
CA PHE A 238 17.64 -16.48 2.13
C PHE A 238 19.09 -16.05 2.39
N PHE A 239 19.91 -16.86 3.06
CA PHE A 239 21.33 -16.60 3.28
C PHE A 239 22.15 -16.74 1.98
N HIS A 240 21.82 -17.71 1.14
CA HIS A 240 22.52 -17.98 -0.12
C HIS A 240 22.07 -17.12 -1.33
N GLY A 241 21.29 -16.05 -1.08
CA GLY A 241 21.00 -15.04 -2.11
C GLY A 241 19.95 -15.48 -3.14
N GLN A 242 18.95 -16.28 -2.74
CA GLN A 242 17.72 -16.48 -3.52
C GLN A 242 16.77 -15.26 -3.41
N CYS A 243 17.33 -14.06 -3.26
CA CYS A 243 16.67 -12.77 -3.12
C CYS A 243 17.68 -11.65 -3.47
#